data_AF-A0A961VV76-F1
#
_entry.id   AF-A0A961VV76-F1
#
_cell.length_a   1.000
_cell.length_b   1.000
_cell.length_c   1.000
_cell.angle_alpha   90.00
_cell.angle_beta   90.00
_cell.angle_gamma   90.00
#
_symmetry.space_group_name_H-M   'P 1'
#
loop_
_entity.id
_entity.type
_entity.pdbx_description
1 polymer ?
#
loop_
_entity_poly.entity_id
_entity_poly.type
_entity_poly.pdbx_seq_one_letter_code
_entity_poly.pdbx_strand_id
1 'polypeptide(L)'
;MAKNWKDVKAKIEAELEAILWDEPLEVKMSRLGVFPSGAGSHGQYLSNLLFLVADTQAMSWWTVEPAMLQALDDPELDLKACKKFWVYTTVHMAHLMGDVDPPRCPAPWMNLPKLSELADEIVESLDSVKTKEELSSLLWSWFAYMNRLNKWFFMIFPWELGDKLKRKTPEEVKELVKKGELPEDVLKGVWAQTGA
;
A
#
# COMPACT_ATOMS: atom_id res chain seq x y z
N MET A 1 -26.21 -10.88 11.81
CA MET A 1 -26.41 -9.47 12.24
C MET A 1 -25.20 -8.69 11.75
N ALA A 2 -25.38 -7.50 11.18
CA ALA A 2 -24.24 -6.68 10.74
C ALA A 2 -23.35 -6.32 11.94
N LYS A 3 -22.03 -6.29 11.74
CA LYS A 3 -21.09 -5.85 12.79
C LYS A 3 -21.32 -4.37 13.10
N ASN A 4 -21.03 -3.96 14.33
CA ASN A 4 -21.05 -2.55 14.69
C ASN A 4 -19.74 -1.90 14.23
N TRP A 5 -19.83 -0.82 13.45
CA TRP A 5 -18.65 -0.12 12.93
C TRP A 5 -17.72 0.40 14.03
N LYS A 6 -18.24 0.71 15.23
CA LYS A 6 -17.42 1.15 16.36
C LYS A 6 -16.55 0.04 16.92
N ASP A 7 -17.05 -1.19 16.94
CA ASP A 7 -16.29 -2.35 17.41
C ASP A 7 -15.17 -2.68 16.41
N VAL A 8 -15.47 -2.62 15.11
CA VAL A 8 -14.47 -2.79 14.04
C VAL A 8 -13.42 -1.68 14.09
N LYS A 9 -13.84 -0.43 14.26
CA LYS A 9 -12.92 0.70 14.45
C LYS A 9 -11.99 0.48 15.64
N ALA A 10 -12.53 0.09 16.79
CA ALA A 10 -11.74 -0.17 18.00
C ALA A 10 -10.73 -1.31 17.79
N LYS A 11 -11.10 -2.36 17.05
CA LYS A 11 -10.18 -3.44 16.66
C LYS A 11 -9.04 -2.93 15.79
N ILE A 12 -9.33 -2.13 14.77
CA ILE A 12 -8.30 -1.53 13.91
C ILE A 12 -7.34 -0.65 14.72
N GLU A 13 -7.86 0.12 15.67
CA GLU A 13 -7.03 0.97 16.54
C GLU A 13 -6.15 0.16 17.49
N ALA A 14 -6.63 -0.99 17.99
CA ALA A 14 -5.81 -1.91 18.77
C ALA A 14 -4.68 -2.52 17.94
N GLU A 15 -4.96 -2.88 16.69
CA GLU A 15 -3.94 -3.38 15.75
C GLU A 15 -2.92 -2.30 15.39
N LEU A 16 -3.37 -1.05 15.18
CA LEU A 16 -2.48 0.10 14.97
C LEU A 16 -1.54 0.32 16.18
N GLU A 17 -2.06 0.29 17.40
CA GLU A 17 -1.26 0.47 18.61
C GLU A 17 -0.19 -0.62 18.74
N ALA A 18 -0.55 -1.87 18.44
CA ALA A 18 0.37 -3.01 18.50
C ALA A 18 1.56 -2.89 17.53
N ILE A 19 1.41 -2.13 16.44
CA ILE A 19 2.45 -1.93 15.43
C ILE A 19 3.02 -0.50 15.44
N LEU A 20 2.71 0.29 16.47
CA LEU A 20 3.08 1.70 16.47
C LEU A 20 4.60 1.89 16.55
N TRP A 21 5.25 1.10 17.42
CA TRP A 21 6.68 1.17 17.72
C TRP A 21 7.42 -0.14 17.53
N ASP A 22 6.71 -1.27 17.59
CA ASP A 22 7.28 -2.59 17.43
C ASP A 22 7.06 -3.11 16.00
N GLU A 23 8.10 -3.74 15.44
CA GLU A 23 8.03 -4.35 14.11
C GLU A 23 7.00 -5.50 14.12
N PRO A 24 5.93 -5.44 13.30
CA PRO A 24 4.96 -6.52 13.24
C PRO A 24 5.58 -7.80 12.65
N LEU A 25 5.04 -8.96 13.05
CA LEU A 25 5.53 -10.26 12.62
C LEU A 25 5.53 -10.41 11.10
N GLU A 26 4.49 -9.92 10.45
CA GLU A 26 4.30 -9.93 8.99
C GLU A 26 5.43 -9.18 8.26
N VAL A 27 5.84 -8.02 8.78
CA VAL A 27 6.95 -7.23 8.25
C VAL A 27 8.27 -7.95 8.52
N LYS A 28 8.47 -8.46 9.75
CA LYS A 28 9.70 -9.19 10.11
C LYS A 28 9.92 -10.42 9.23
N MET A 29 8.86 -11.21 8.98
CA MET A 29 8.92 -12.36 8.07
C MET A 29 9.32 -11.91 6.66
N SER A 30 8.68 -10.85 6.16
CA SER A 30 8.97 -10.30 4.83
C SER A 30 10.43 -9.81 4.70
N ARG A 31 10.94 -9.08 5.69
CA ARG A 31 12.34 -8.61 5.75
C ARG A 31 13.33 -9.78 5.70
N LEU A 32 13.02 -10.87 6.40
CA LEU A 32 13.84 -12.07 6.48
C LEU A 32 13.64 -13.03 5.29
N GLY A 33 12.82 -12.67 4.31
CA GLY A 33 12.54 -13.51 3.14
C GLY A 33 11.69 -14.75 3.45
N VAL A 34 10.97 -14.75 4.57
CA VAL A 34 10.10 -15.84 4.99
C VAL A 34 8.69 -15.60 4.45
N PHE A 35 8.31 -16.34 3.40
CA PHE A 35 6.96 -16.32 2.82
C PHE A 35 6.41 -17.75 2.82
N PRO A 36 5.63 -18.17 3.83
CA PRO A 36 5.08 -19.53 3.91
C PRO A 36 4.14 -19.87 2.74
N SER A 37 3.61 -18.86 2.05
CA SER A 37 2.83 -18.99 0.81
C SER A 37 3.65 -19.52 -0.37
N GLY A 38 4.98 -19.40 -0.32
CA GLY A 38 5.86 -19.62 -1.46
C GLY A 38 5.96 -18.42 -2.42
N ALA A 39 5.43 -17.25 -2.05
CA ALA A 39 5.51 -16.06 -2.88
C ALA A 39 6.96 -15.65 -3.19
N GLY A 40 7.24 -15.36 -4.46
CA GLY A 40 8.56 -14.98 -4.94
C GLY A 40 8.97 -15.74 -6.20
N SER A 41 9.16 -15.02 -7.29
CA SER A 41 9.62 -15.62 -8.55
C SER A 41 11.09 -16.01 -8.45
N HIS A 42 11.49 -17.13 -9.04
CA HIS A 42 12.90 -17.58 -9.10
C HIS A 42 13.62 -17.68 -7.74
N GLY A 43 12.89 -17.94 -6.65
CA GLY A 43 13.48 -18.08 -5.31
C GLY A 43 14.03 -16.77 -4.73
N GLN A 44 13.58 -15.61 -5.21
CA GLN A 44 13.86 -14.30 -4.62
C GLN A 44 12.61 -13.64 -4.05
N TYR A 45 12.79 -12.65 -3.18
CA TYR A 45 11.71 -11.92 -2.51
C TYR A 45 11.83 -10.40 -2.63
N LEU A 46 12.78 -9.88 -3.42
CA LEU A 46 12.93 -8.44 -3.62
C LEU A 46 11.69 -7.84 -4.28
N SER A 47 11.13 -8.53 -5.27
CA SER A 47 9.85 -8.15 -5.87
C SER A 47 8.74 -8.09 -4.84
N ASN A 48 8.73 -9.02 -3.87
CA ASN A 48 7.69 -9.05 -2.86
C ASN A 48 7.78 -7.81 -1.96
N LEU A 49 8.99 -7.42 -1.54
CA LEU A 49 9.22 -6.20 -0.77
C LEU A 49 8.79 -4.95 -1.55
N LEU A 50 9.04 -4.91 -2.86
CA LEU A 50 8.59 -3.81 -3.72
C LEU A 50 7.06 -3.70 -3.74
N PHE A 51 6.35 -4.80 -3.96
CA PHE A 51 4.89 -4.82 -3.95
C PHE A 51 4.31 -4.49 -2.57
N LEU A 52 4.93 -4.98 -1.49
CA LEU A 52 4.51 -4.62 -0.13
C LEU A 52 4.63 -3.12 0.14
N VAL A 53 5.69 -2.45 -0.35
CA VAL A 53 5.79 -0.98 -0.26
C VAL A 53 4.75 -0.30 -1.15
N ALA A 54 4.66 -0.69 -2.42
CA ALA A 54 3.83 -0.03 -3.42
C ALA A 54 2.33 -0.19 -3.15
N ASP A 55 1.87 -1.40 -2.85
CA ASP A 55 0.45 -1.71 -2.68
C ASP A 55 -0.07 -1.13 -1.36
N THR A 56 0.71 -1.22 -0.28
CA THR A 56 0.34 -0.55 0.98
C THR A 56 0.37 0.98 0.86
N GLN A 57 1.25 1.54 0.02
CA GLN A 57 1.26 2.98 -0.30
C GLN A 57 0.02 3.38 -1.11
N ALA A 58 -0.34 2.61 -2.13
CA ALA A 58 -1.50 2.86 -2.98
C ALA A 58 -2.81 2.81 -2.15
N MET A 59 -2.95 1.80 -1.29
CA MET A 59 -4.09 1.65 -0.38
C MET A 59 -4.14 2.69 0.75
N SER A 60 -3.10 3.51 0.90
CA SER A 60 -2.99 4.51 1.95
C SER A 60 -2.84 5.93 1.36
N TRP A 61 -1.84 6.68 1.82
CA TRP A 61 -1.67 8.11 1.60
C TRP A 61 -1.49 8.54 0.13
N TRP A 62 -1.17 7.62 -0.80
CA TRP A 62 -0.91 7.99 -2.20
C TRP A 62 -2.15 8.00 -3.09
N THR A 63 -3.10 7.08 -2.90
CA THR A 63 -4.25 6.94 -3.81
C THR A 63 -5.57 6.83 -3.08
N VAL A 64 -5.78 5.76 -2.30
CA VAL A 64 -7.10 5.46 -1.75
C VAL A 64 -7.50 6.47 -0.67
N GLU A 65 -6.61 6.85 0.25
CA GLU A 65 -6.95 7.83 1.30
C GLU A 65 -7.34 9.20 0.72
N PRO A 66 -6.53 9.85 -0.15
CA PRO A 66 -6.91 11.12 -0.77
C PRO A 66 -8.19 11.04 -1.60
N ALA A 67 -8.42 9.93 -2.33
CA ALA A 67 -9.63 9.75 -3.13
C ALA A 67 -10.87 9.59 -2.24
N MET A 68 -10.77 8.83 -1.15
CA MET A 68 -11.87 8.65 -0.20
C MET A 68 -12.21 9.94 0.54
N LEU A 69 -11.22 10.73 0.96
CA LEU A 69 -11.46 12.03 1.59
C LEU A 69 -12.23 12.98 0.65
N GLN A 70 -11.80 13.08 -0.61
CA GLN A 70 -12.52 13.85 -1.62
C GLN A 70 -13.95 13.32 -1.84
N ALA A 71 -14.14 12.01 -1.93
CA ALA A 71 -15.46 11.42 -2.11
C ALA A 71 -16.40 11.63 -0.91
N LEU A 72 -15.85 11.67 0.31
CA LEU A 72 -16.61 11.96 1.51
C LEU A 72 -17.04 13.44 1.56
N ASP A 73 -16.17 14.36 1.15
CA ASP A 73 -16.46 15.80 1.12
C ASP A 73 -17.36 16.23 -0.05
N ASP A 74 -17.48 15.40 -1.09
CA ASP A 74 -18.31 15.69 -2.27
C ASP A 74 -19.82 15.62 -1.95
N PRO A 75 -20.57 16.75 -2.07
CA PRO A 75 -22.01 16.76 -1.81
C PRO A 75 -22.85 15.99 -2.84
N GLU A 76 -22.31 15.69 -4.03
CA GLU A 76 -23.01 14.93 -5.08
C GLU A 76 -22.93 13.41 -4.85
N LEU A 77 -21.96 12.94 -4.06
CA LEU A 77 -21.83 11.54 -3.70
C LEU A 77 -22.59 11.25 -2.40
N ASP A 78 -23.56 10.35 -2.43
CA ASP A 78 -24.25 9.91 -1.21
C ASP A 78 -23.41 8.89 -0.41
N LEU A 79 -23.82 8.62 0.84
CA LEU A 79 -23.14 7.63 1.69
C LEU A 79 -23.01 6.25 1.02
N LYS A 80 -24.02 5.84 0.24
CA LYS A 80 -24.04 4.54 -0.44
C LYS A 80 -22.96 4.48 -1.53
N ALA A 81 -22.75 5.57 -2.26
CA ALA A 81 -21.69 5.72 -3.23
C ALA A 81 -20.31 5.68 -2.55
N CYS A 82 -20.10 6.42 -1.45
CA CYS A 82 -18.84 6.39 -0.71
C CYS A 82 -18.48 4.98 -0.20
N LYS A 83 -19.46 4.25 0.34
CA LYS A 83 -19.27 2.84 0.77
C LYS A 83 -18.81 1.95 -0.38
N LYS A 84 -19.47 2.03 -1.53
CA LYS A 84 -19.07 1.27 -2.73
C LYS A 84 -17.68 1.66 -3.21
N PHE A 85 -17.38 2.96 -3.18
CA PHE A 85 -16.10 3.48 -3.65
C PHE A 85 -14.95 2.92 -2.81
N TRP A 86 -15.10 2.87 -1.48
CA TRP A 86 -14.12 2.22 -0.62
C TRP A 86 -13.95 0.73 -0.93
N VAL A 87 -15.06 0.00 -1.10
CA VAL A 87 -15.01 -1.44 -1.45
C VAL A 87 -14.25 -1.67 -2.75
N TYR A 88 -14.57 -0.92 -3.81
CA TYR A 88 -13.96 -1.10 -5.12
C TYR A 88 -12.47 -0.77 -5.13
N THR A 89 -12.07 0.23 -4.35
CA THR A 89 -10.68 0.69 -4.32
C THR A 89 -9.82 -0.07 -3.33
N THR A 90 -10.37 -0.79 -2.34
CA THR A 90 -9.57 -1.35 -1.23
C THR A 90 -9.63 -2.87 -1.14
N VAL A 91 -10.82 -3.46 -1.18
CA VAL A 91 -11.05 -4.84 -0.72
C VAL A 91 -10.28 -5.86 -1.55
N HIS A 92 -10.27 -5.72 -2.87
CA HIS A 92 -9.55 -6.66 -3.75
C HIS A 92 -8.03 -6.67 -3.50
N MET A 93 -7.42 -5.53 -3.16
CA MET A 93 -5.99 -5.46 -2.85
C MET A 93 -5.68 -6.08 -1.47
N ALA A 94 -6.58 -5.89 -0.49
CA ALA A 94 -6.45 -6.55 0.81
C ALA A 94 -6.43 -8.07 0.66
N HIS A 95 -7.40 -8.62 -0.09
CA HIS A 95 -7.46 -10.07 -0.39
C HIS A 95 -6.25 -10.57 -1.16
N LEU A 96 -5.77 -9.84 -2.17
CA LEU A 96 -4.57 -10.24 -2.92
C LEU A 96 -3.36 -10.48 -2.01
N MET A 97 -3.21 -9.68 -0.94
CA MET A 97 -2.08 -9.78 -0.03
C MET A 97 -2.31 -10.73 1.16
N GLY A 98 -3.56 -10.88 1.61
CA GLY A 98 -3.89 -11.60 2.84
C GLY A 98 -4.52 -12.97 2.65
N ASP A 99 -5.03 -13.30 1.46
CA ASP A 99 -5.78 -14.54 1.25
C ASP A 99 -4.89 -15.77 0.98
N VAL A 100 -5.54 -16.93 1.12
CA VAL A 100 -5.00 -18.27 0.87
C VAL A 100 -5.77 -18.95 -0.25
N ASP A 101 -5.13 -19.89 -0.94
CA ASP A 101 -5.75 -20.74 -1.98
C ASP A 101 -5.15 -22.15 -1.93
N PRO A 102 -5.44 -22.95 -0.89
CA PRO A 102 -4.86 -24.28 -0.74
C PRO A 102 -5.29 -25.23 -1.88
N PRO A 103 -4.39 -26.10 -2.38
CA PRO A 103 -3.02 -26.31 -1.93
C PRO A 103 -1.99 -25.36 -2.57
N ARG A 104 -2.41 -24.50 -3.50
CA ARG A 104 -1.52 -23.64 -4.31
C ARG A 104 -0.85 -22.53 -3.49
N CYS A 105 -1.57 -22.00 -2.52
CA CYS A 105 -1.13 -20.94 -1.61
C CYS A 105 -1.63 -21.28 -0.18
N PRO A 106 -0.86 -22.06 0.61
CA PRO A 106 -1.33 -22.57 1.91
C PRO A 106 -1.27 -21.53 3.05
N ALA A 107 -0.73 -20.34 2.78
CA ALA A 107 -0.57 -19.25 3.73
C ALA A 107 -0.78 -17.91 3.01
N PRO A 108 -1.05 -16.80 3.73
CA PRO A 108 -1.33 -15.49 3.14
C PRO A 108 -0.29 -15.10 2.09
N TRP A 109 -0.74 -14.80 0.87
CA TRP A 109 0.16 -14.64 -0.29
C TRP A 109 1.36 -13.72 0.03
N MET A 110 1.11 -12.52 0.57
CA MET A 110 2.14 -11.53 0.90
C MET A 110 2.33 -11.36 2.41
N ASN A 111 2.08 -12.40 3.22
CA ASN A 111 2.17 -12.38 4.68
C ASN A 111 1.20 -11.43 5.40
N LEU A 112 0.15 -10.89 4.76
CA LEU A 112 -0.74 -9.87 5.36
C LEU A 112 -2.16 -10.37 5.67
N PRO A 113 -2.36 -11.43 6.48
CA PRO A 113 -3.70 -11.98 6.75
C PRO A 113 -4.66 -10.96 7.37
N LYS A 114 -4.13 -10.10 8.25
CA LYS A 114 -4.91 -9.07 8.94
C LYS A 114 -5.50 -8.04 7.97
N LEU A 115 -4.92 -7.84 6.79
CA LEU A 115 -5.46 -6.90 5.81
C LEU A 115 -6.79 -7.40 5.25
N SER A 116 -6.86 -8.65 4.80
CA SER A 116 -8.12 -9.26 4.36
C SER A 116 -9.14 -9.25 5.48
N GLU A 117 -8.73 -9.70 6.67
CA GLU A 117 -9.61 -9.80 7.84
C GLU A 117 -10.24 -8.44 8.17
N LEU A 118 -9.42 -7.39 8.36
CA LEU A 118 -9.91 -6.06 8.71
C LEU A 118 -10.73 -5.42 7.58
N ALA A 119 -10.38 -5.68 6.31
CA ALA A 119 -11.16 -5.20 5.17
C ALA A 119 -12.56 -5.84 5.16
N ASP A 120 -12.65 -7.16 5.37
CA ASP A 120 -13.91 -7.89 5.48
C ASP A 120 -14.75 -7.38 6.66
N GLU A 121 -14.13 -7.15 7.82
CA GLU A 121 -14.84 -6.62 8.99
C GLU A 121 -15.44 -5.23 8.72
N ILE A 122 -14.71 -4.37 7.99
CA ILE A 122 -15.23 -3.08 7.56
C ILE A 122 -16.46 -3.31 6.66
N VAL A 123 -16.36 -4.16 5.63
CA VAL A 123 -17.49 -4.51 4.73
C VAL A 123 -18.71 -4.97 5.53
N GLU A 124 -18.51 -5.92 6.44
CA GLU A 124 -19.56 -6.50 7.30
C GLU A 124 -20.20 -5.48 8.25
N SER A 125 -19.50 -4.39 8.54
CA SER A 125 -19.99 -3.29 9.39
C SER A 125 -20.62 -2.13 8.62
N LEU A 126 -20.47 -2.06 7.29
CA LEU A 126 -20.94 -0.92 6.49
C LEU A 126 -22.44 -0.69 6.62
N ASP A 127 -23.25 -1.72 6.85
CA ASP A 127 -24.69 -1.57 7.08
C ASP A 127 -25.03 -0.82 8.38
N SER A 128 -24.14 -0.86 9.38
CA SER A 128 -24.31 -0.15 10.65
C SER A 128 -23.94 1.34 10.55
N VAL A 129 -23.14 1.74 9.57
CA VAL A 129 -22.75 3.14 9.30
C VAL A 129 -23.92 3.90 8.68
N LYS A 130 -24.38 4.98 9.32
CA LYS A 130 -25.57 5.77 8.94
C LYS A 130 -25.25 7.14 8.38
N THR A 131 -24.05 7.68 8.62
CA THR A 131 -23.64 8.98 8.07
C THR A 131 -22.25 8.94 7.44
N LYS A 132 -21.92 9.97 6.64
CA LYS A 132 -20.58 10.12 6.06
C LYS A 132 -19.52 10.37 7.12
N GLU A 133 -19.87 11.04 8.20
CA GLU A 133 -18.99 11.32 9.34
C GLU A 133 -18.62 10.01 10.06
N GLU A 134 -19.57 9.09 10.24
CA GLU A 134 -19.29 7.76 10.78
C GLU A 134 -18.40 6.94 9.85
N LEU A 135 -18.65 6.99 8.53
CA LEU A 135 -17.79 6.33 7.55
C LEU A 135 -16.37 6.91 7.59
N SER A 136 -16.25 8.24 7.58
CA SER A 136 -14.97 8.95 7.70
C SER A 136 -14.23 8.56 8.97
N SER A 137 -14.94 8.46 10.11
CA SER A 137 -14.34 8.04 11.38
C SER A 137 -13.81 6.61 11.36
N LEU A 138 -14.55 5.66 10.78
CA LEU A 138 -14.09 4.28 10.62
C LEU A 138 -12.86 4.22 9.69
N LEU A 139 -12.94 4.87 8.53
CA LEU A 139 -11.89 4.84 7.52
C LEU A 139 -10.64 5.58 7.95
N TRP A 140 -10.75 6.59 8.82
CA TRP A 140 -9.59 7.25 9.41
C TRP A 140 -8.71 6.25 10.18
N SER A 141 -9.30 5.37 10.97
CA SER A 141 -8.55 4.34 11.70
C SER A 141 -7.91 3.33 10.74
N TRP A 142 -8.62 2.93 9.67
CA TRP A 142 -8.07 2.10 8.61
C TRP A 142 -6.85 2.73 7.93
N PHE A 143 -6.95 4.00 7.52
CA PHE A 143 -5.83 4.69 6.87
C PHE A 143 -4.67 4.93 7.83
N ALA A 144 -4.93 5.21 9.11
CA ALA A 144 -3.87 5.30 10.12
C ALA A 144 -3.09 3.97 10.26
N TYR A 145 -3.79 2.84 10.31
CA TYR A 145 -3.20 1.50 10.30
C TYR A 145 -2.37 1.25 9.04
N MET A 146 -2.96 1.48 7.86
CA MET A 146 -2.28 1.27 6.57
C MET A 146 -1.04 2.18 6.41
N ASN A 147 -1.14 3.44 6.83
CA ASN A 147 -0.02 4.38 6.83
C ASN A 147 1.12 3.92 7.74
N ARG A 148 0.80 3.35 8.92
CA ARG A 148 1.81 2.79 9.82
C ARG A 148 2.45 1.53 9.24
N LEU A 149 1.66 0.63 8.69
CA LEU A 149 2.15 -0.59 8.04
C LEU A 149 3.06 -0.27 6.85
N ASN A 150 2.66 0.69 5.99
CA ASN A 150 3.47 1.15 4.88
C ASN A 150 4.82 1.71 5.34
N LYS A 151 4.86 2.50 6.43
CA LYS A 151 6.12 3.02 6.99
C LYS A 151 7.06 1.91 7.43
N TRP A 152 6.55 0.81 7.98
CA TRP A 152 7.37 -0.35 8.29
C TRP A 152 7.97 -0.99 7.04
N PHE A 153 7.15 -1.24 6.01
CA PHE A 153 7.67 -1.77 4.74
C PHE A 153 8.67 -0.83 4.08
N PHE A 154 8.42 0.46 4.12
CA PHE A 154 9.35 1.48 3.62
C PHE A 154 10.67 1.45 4.39
N MET A 155 10.64 1.25 5.71
CA MET A 155 11.84 1.19 6.54
C MET A 155 12.69 -0.06 6.26
N ILE A 156 12.05 -1.21 6.05
CA ILE A 156 12.76 -2.48 5.81
C ILE A 156 13.18 -2.70 4.35
N PHE A 157 12.69 -1.86 3.42
CA PHE A 157 13.04 -1.99 2.01
C PHE A 157 14.54 -1.72 1.83
N PRO A 158 15.28 -2.55 1.07
CA PRO A 158 16.73 -2.45 0.96
C PRO A 158 17.15 -1.32 -0.01
N TRP A 159 17.00 -0.08 0.43
CA TRP A 159 17.31 1.13 -0.35
C TRP A 159 18.78 1.20 -0.79
N GLU A 160 19.69 0.54 -0.08
CA GLU A 160 21.10 0.44 -0.40
C GLU A 160 21.37 -0.22 -1.77
N LEU A 161 20.42 -1.00 -2.30
CA LEU A 161 20.50 -1.49 -3.68
C LEU A 161 20.59 -0.35 -4.71
N GLY A 162 20.08 0.83 -4.35
CA GLY A 162 20.20 2.06 -5.13
C GLY A 162 21.64 2.57 -5.31
N ASP A 163 22.63 2.04 -4.58
CA ASP A 163 24.02 2.47 -4.72
C ASP A 163 24.64 2.16 -6.08
N LYS A 164 24.10 1.16 -6.78
CA LYS A 164 24.51 0.86 -8.16
C LYS A 164 23.63 1.53 -9.21
N LEU A 165 22.59 2.24 -8.80
CA LEU A 165 21.58 2.87 -9.66
C LEU A 165 21.69 4.42 -9.60
N LYS A 166 22.90 4.95 -9.81
CA LYS A 166 23.13 6.39 -9.80
C LYS A 166 22.59 7.04 -11.08
N ARG A 167 22.05 8.25 -10.95
CA ARG A 167 21.69 9.09 -12.10
C ARG A 167 22.94 9.37 -12.95
N LYS A 168 22.75 9.41 -14.27
CA LYS A 168 23.80 9.81 -15.22
C LYS A 168 24.13 11.29 -15.09
N THR A 169 25.40 11.65 -15.20
CA THR A 169 25.83 13.06 -15.24
C THR A 169 25.39 13.72 -16.55
N PRO A 170 25.32 15.06 -16.63
CA PRO A 170 25.07 15.76 -17.89
C PRO A 170 26.01 15.35 -19.02
N GLU A 171 27.29 15.12 -18.73
CA GLU A 171 28.30 14.67 -19.70
C GLU A 171 28.02 13.27 -20.21
N GLU A 172 27.69 12.34 -19.31
CA GLU A 172 27.31 10.98 -19.71
C GLU A 172 26.08 10.99 -20.61
N VAL A 173 25.09 11.86 -20.36
CA VAL A 173 23.91 11.96 -21.22
C VAL A 173 24.22 12.61 -22.57
N LYS A 174 25.07 13.65 -22.62
CA LYS A 174 25.56 14.21 -23.90
C LYS A 174 26.24 13.14 -24.75
N GLU A 175 27.04 12.28 -24.13
CA GLU A 175 27.68 11.16 -24.83
C GLU A 175 26.67 10.11 -25.32
N LEU A 176 25.60 9.83 -24.57
CA LEU A 176 24.52 8.95 -25.04
C LEU A 176 23.78 9.54 -26.25
N VAL A 177 23.52 10.85 -26.25
CA VAL A 177 22.91 11.56 -27.40
C VAL A 177 23.84 11.52 -28.61
N LYS A 178 25.14 11.81 -28.42
CA LYS A 178 26.15 11.74 -29.48
C LYS A 178 26.26 10.34 -30.10
N LYS A 179 26.06 9.30 -29.31
CA LYS A 179 26.03 7.89 -29.76
C LYS A 179 24.71 7.49 -30.43
N GLY A 180 23.69 8.34 -30.40
CA GLY A 180 22.37 8.06 -30.94
C GLY A 180 21.48 7.17 -30.06
N GLU A 181 21.88 6.91 -28.81
CA GLU A 181 21.10 6.11 -27.84
C GLU A 181 19.91 6.92 -27.26
N LEU A 182 19.99 8.24 -27.31
CA LEU A 182 18.96 9.17 -26.84
C LEU A 182 18.77 10.32 -27.84
N PRO A 183 17.55 10.90 -27.93
CA PRO A 183 17.30 12.05 -28.79
C PRO A 183 17.87 13.34 -28.19
N GLU A 184 18.25 14.29 -29.05
CA GLU A 184 18.81 15.60 -28.64
C GLU A 184 17.89 16.39 -27.70
N ASP A 185 16.56 16.20 -27.83
CA ASP A 185 15.56 16.89 -27.00
C ASP A 185 15.72 16.63 -25.50
N VAL A 186 16.36 15.51 -25.11
CA VAL A 186 16.68 15.22 -23.70
C VAL A 186 17.59 16.29 -23.09
N LEU A 187 18.43 16.94 -23.90
CA LEU A 187 19.32 18.02 -23.45
C LEU A 187 18.59 19.35 -23.18
N LYS A 188 17.31 19.46 -23.55
CA LYS A 188 16.46 20.63 -23.21
C LYS A 188 15.97 20.58 -21.76
N GLY A 189 16.13 19.45 -21.07
CA GLY A 189 15.73 19.29 -19.67
C GLY A 189 16.56 20.15 -18.71
N VAL A 190 15.91 20.65 -17.65
CA VAL A 190 16.51 21.57 -16.64
C VAL A 190 17.81 21.01 -16.04
N TRP A 191 17.87 19.71 -15.78
CA TRP A 191 19.04 19.03 -15.19
C TRP A 191 20.26 18.98 -16.13
N ALA A 192 20.06 19.01 -17.46
CA ALA A 192 21.13 19.08 -18.44
C ALA A 192 21.74 20.49 -18.55
N GLN A 193 21.04 21.50 -18.01
CA GLN A 193 21.42 22.91 -18.05
C GLN A 193 22.05 23.40 -16.75
N THR A 194 21.65 22.84 -15.59
CA THR A 194 22.04 23.35 -14.27
C THR A 194 23.15 22.57 -13.56
N GLY A 195 23.59 21.43 -14.11
CA GLY A 195 24.75 20.70 -13.58
C GLY A 195 24.55 20.05 -12.20
N ALA A 196 23.30 19.80 -11.79
CA ALA A 196 22.93 19.22 -10.50
C ALA A 196 22.10 17.91 -10.61
#